data_AF-A0A1G7AWD0-F1
#
_entry.id   AF-A0A1G7AWD0-F1
#
_cell.length_a   1.000
_cell.length_b   1.000
_cell.length_c   1.000
_cell.angle_alpha   90.00
_cell.angle_beta   90.00
_cell.angle_gamma   90.00
#
_symmetry.space_group_name_H-M   'P 1'
#
loop_
_entity.id
_entity.type
_entity.pdbx_description
1 polymer ?
#
loop_
_entity_poly.entity_id
_entity_poly.type
_entity_poly.pdbx_seq_one_letter_code
_entity_poly.pdbx_strand_id
1 'polypeptide(L)'
;MSALITLPTGENPKTVARGLYWQGWSISAIAEMISTPRTTVDGWKKSDGWDEAKPLDRVESTLEARLVQLINKDDKTGKDFKEIDLLGRQVERMAKIHKYKESGKQSDLNPNLSNRGRKAGQKNPSNVIQIDDIDKFKDSFRDCLFDYQKVWYSAGLTNRIRNLLKSRQIGATWYFAREAFLDAIETGRNQIFLSASKAQARVFREYIIAWAMETAGIELTGDPITLNIEGPEKDYSASLYFL
;
A
#
# COMPACT_ATOMS: atom_id res chain seq x y z
N MET A 1 15.77 17.32 -58.33
CA MET A 1 15.82 18.53 -57.47
C MET A 1 15.72 18.06 -56.03
N SER A 2 16.84 17.99 -55.33
CA SER A 2 16.85 17.64 -53.90
C SER A 2 16.26 18.83 -53.15
N ALA A 3 15.14 18.63 -52.44
CA ALA A 3 14.54 19.68 -51.63
C ALA A 3 15.48 19.97 -50.46
N LEU A 4 16.17 21.12 -50.52
CA LEU A 4 16.92 21.63 -49.38
C LEU A 4 15.93 21.84 -48.24
N ILE A 5 16.07 21.08 -47.17
CA ILE A 5 15.36 21.34 -45.93
C ILE A 5 16.02 22.58 -45.34
N THR A 6 15.48 23.76 -45.61
CA THR A 6 15.83 24.95 -44.84
C THR A 6 15.43 24.69 -43.39
N LEU A 7 16.42 24.44 -42.54
CA LEU A 7 16.24 24.31 -41.10
C LEU A 7 15.48 25.54 -40.60
N PRO A 8 14.34 25.37 -39.91
CA PRO A 8 13.66 26.47 -39.23
C PRO A 8 14.65 27.20 -38.31
N THR A 9 14.52 28.52 -38.23
CA THR A 9 15.40 29.37 -37.41
C THR A 9 15.39 28.89 -35.96
N GLY A 10 16.52 28.33 -35.48
CA GLY A 10 16.69 27.87 -34.09
C GLY A 10 16.89 26.35 -33.91
N GLU A 11 16.78 25.53 -34.96
CA GLU A 11 17.06 24.09 -34.84
C GLU A 11 18.56 23.79 -34.82
N ASN A 12 19.01 22.95 -33.89
CA ASN A 12 20.40 22.50 -33.82
C ASN A 12 20.71 21.54 -35.00
N PRO A 13 21.62 21.91 -35.94
CA PRO A 13 21.91 21.10 -37.13
C PRO A 13 22.37 19.68 -36.80
N LYS A 14 23.05 19.50 -35.67
CA LYS A 14 23.52 18.18 -35.20
C LYS A 14 22.37 17.24 -34.85
N THR A 15 21.31 17.77 -34.21
CA THR A 15 20.13 16.99 -33.82
C THR A 15 19.34 16.52 -35.05
N VAL A 16 19.20 17.40 -36.05
CA VAL A 16 18.52 17.07 -37.31
C VAL A 16 19.31 16.05 -38.12
N ALA A 17 20.63 16.23 -38.21
CA ALA A 17 21.52 15.27 -38.86
C ALA A 17 21.42 13.88 -38.23
N ARG A 18 21.37 13.79 -36.89
CA ARG A 18 21.22 12.53 -36.16
C ARG A 18 19.89 11.84 -36.46
N GLY A 19 18.79 12.60 -36.49
CA GLY A 19 17.47 12.08 -36.84
C GLY A 19 17.42 11.51 -38.26
N LEU A 20 17.95 12.26 -39.25
CA LEU A 20 18.03 11.82 -40.63
C LEU A 20 18.91 10.57 -40.79
N TYR A 21 20.00 10.48 -40.03
CA TYR A 21 20.84 9.29 -40.02
C TYR A 21 20.08 8.04 -39.56
N TRP A 22 19.33 8.14 -38.46
CA TRP A 22 18.53 7.03 -37.95
C TRP A 22 17.31 6.68 -38.81
N GLN A 23 16.87 7.59 -39.69
CA GLN A 23 15.90 7.30 -40.75
C GLN A 23 16.50 6.53 -41.94
N GLY A 24 17.83 6.36 -42.01
CA GLY A 24 18.52 5.59 -43.04
C GLY A 24 19.17 6.43 -44.15
N TRP A 25 19.23 7.76 -44.00
CA TRP A 25 19.90 8.62 -44.98
C TRP A 25 21.43 8.49 -44.92
N SER A 26 22.09 8.58 -46.07
CA SER A 26 23.55 8.57 -46.13
C SER A 26 24.14 9.89 -45.61
N ILE A 27 25.34 9.84 -45.03
CA ILE A 27 26.03 11.04 -44.49
C ILE A 27 26.20 12.11 -45.58
N SER A 28 26.46 11.73 -46.82
CA SER A 28 26.58 12.65 -47.95
C SER A 28 25.26 13.38 -48.24
N ALA A 29 24.13 12.66 -48.26
CA ALA A 29 22.82 13.26 -48.46
C ALA A 29 22.44 14.19 -47.29
N ILE A 30 22.77 13.78 -46.06
CA ILE A 30 22.53 14.60 -44.86
C ILE A 30 23.31 15.91 -44.93
N ALA A 31 24.60 15.85 -45.26
CA ALA A 31 25.48 17.01 -45.38
C ALA A 31 24.95 18.04 -46.40
N GLU A 32 24.44 17.55 -47.54
CA GLU A 32 23.79 18.40 -48.55
C GLU A 32 22.48 19.01 -48.02
N MET A 33 21.62 18.21 -47.38
CA MET A 33 20.32 18.68 -46.89
C MET A 33 20.44 19.78 -45.82
N ILE A 34 21.39 19.67 -44.90
CA ILE A 34 21.58 20.64 -43.80
C ILE A 34 22.66 21.69 -44.11
N SER A 35 23.19 21.70 -45.34
CA SER A 35 24.25 22.64 -45.79
C SER A 35 25.48 22.68 -44.85
N THR A 36 25.91 21.52 -44.35
CA THR A 36 27.08 21.40 -43.44
C THR A 36 28.13 20.48 -44.05
N PRO A 37 29.44 20.77 -43.93
CA PRO A 37 30.48 19.90 -44.48
C PRO A 37 30.35 18.44 -44.02
N ARG A 38 30.52 17.50 -44.97
CA ARG A 38 30.43 16.05 -44.69
C ARG A 38 31.35 15.60 -43.55
N THR A 39 32.55 16.18 -43.47
CA THR A 39 33.53 15.90 -42.40
C THR A 39 33.01 16.23 -41.01
N THR A 40 32.25 17.33 -40.89
CA THR A 40 31.62 17.75 -39.63
C THR A 40 30.52 16.76 -39.22
N VAL A 41 29.67 16.34 -40.15
CA VAL A 41 28.61 15.35 -39.88
C VAL A 41 29.20 13.99 -39.50
N ASP A 42 30.26 13.55 -40.18
CA ASP A 42 30.99 12.32 -39.85
C ASP A 42 31.64 12.40 -38.45
N GLY A 43 32.17 13.58 -38.09
CA GLY A 43 32.69 13.85 -36.75
C GLY A 43 31.60 13.74 -35.68
N TRP A 44 30.41 14.29 -35.91
CA TRP A 44 29.27 14.14 -34.99
C TRP A 44 28.84 12.69 -34.85
N LYS A 45 28.76 11.96 -35.96
CA LYS A 45 28.40 10.54 -35.97
C LYS A 45 29.33 9.71 -35.08
N LYS A 46 30.64 9.94 -35.18
CA LYS A 46 31.66 9.25 -34.38
C LYS A 46 31.62 9.68 -32.91
N SER A 47 31.56 10.98 -32.65
CA SER A 47 31.60 11.54 -31.30
C SER A 47 30.41 11.08 -30.45
N ASP A 48 29.23 10.96 -31.04
CA ASP A 48 28.00 10.60 -30.33
C ASP A 48 27.61 9.13 -30.52
N GLY A 49 28.47 8.32 -31.15
CA GLY A 49 28.26 6.89 -31.31
C GLY A 49 26.95 6.52 -32.02
N TRP A 50 26.58 7.21 -33.10
CA TRP A 50 25.24 7.04 -33.71
C TRP A 50 24.96 5.61 -34.19
N ASP A 51 26.01 4.85 -34.52
CA ASP A 51 25.93 3.43 -34.92
C ASP A 51 25.60 2.50 -33.75
N GLU A 52 26.04 2.86 -32.54
CA GLU A 52 25.93 2.04 -31.33
C GLU A 52 24.60 2.25 -30.60
N ALA A 53 23.86 3.31 -30.94
CA ALA A 53 22.58 3.64 -30.33
C ALA A 53 21.56 2.51 -30.54
N LYS A 54 20.99 1.98 -29.44
CA LYS A 54 19.96 0.93 -29.50
C LYS A 54 18.65 1.52 -30.03
N PRO A 55 17.77 0.71 -30.64
CA PRO A 55 16.49 1.20 -31.15
C PRO A 55 15.67 2.00 -30.13
N LEU A 56 15.70 1.60 -28.85
CA LEU A 56 15.00 2.29 -27.77
C LEU A 56 15.59 3.69 -27.54
N ASP A 57 16.92 3.80 -27.46
CA ASP A 57 17.63 5.06 -27.22
C ASP A 57 17.37 6.08 -28.35
N ARG A 58 17.21 5.59 -29.59
CA ARG A 58 16.85 6.42 -30.76
C ARG A 58 15.44 7.01 -30.61
N VAL A 59 14.49 6.19 -30.15
CA VAL A 59 13.10 6.62 -29.92
C VAL A 59 13.05 7.61 -28.76
N GLU A 60 13.74 7.34 -27.66
CA GLU A 60 13.81 8.23 -26.49
C GLU A 60 14.41 9.59 -26.87
N SER A 61 15.53 9.60 -27.59
CA SER A 61 16.17 10.83 -28.07
C SER A 61 15.25 11.66 -28.97
N THR A 62 14.41 11.00 -29.78
CA THR A 62 13.48 11.69 -30.70
C THR A 62 12.27 12.24 -29.94
N LEU A 63 11.74 11.47 -28.99
CA LEU A 63 10.66 11.90 -28.10
C LEU A 63 11.07 13.11 -27.26
N GLU A 64 12.24 13.06 -26.64
CA GLU A 64 12.81 14.14 -25.84
C GLU A 64 12.97 15.40 -26.68
N ALA A 65 13.61 15.30 -27.85
CA ALA A 65 13.82 16.45 -28.73
C ALA A 65 12.50 17.13 -29.12
N ARG A 66 11.48 16.34 -29.48
CA ARG A 66 10.15 16.88 -29.83
C ARG A 66 9.45 17.52 -28.64
N LEU A 67 9.54 16.91 -27.46
CA LEU A 67 8.95 17.45 -26.23
C LEU A 67 9.59 18.80 -25.87
N VAL A 68 10.92 18.90 -25.93
CA VAL A 68 11.65 20.15 -25.67
C VAL A 68 11.25 21.24 -26.68
N GLN A 69 11.12 20.91 -27.97
CA GLN A 69 10.63 21.85 -28.98
C GLN A 69 9.25 22.40 -28.64
N LEU A 70 8.30 21.54 -28.26
CA LEU A 70 6.94 21.96 -27.93
C LEU A 70 6.87 22.77 -26.63
N ILE A 71 7.69 22.43 -25.63
CA ILE A 71 7.79 23.17 -24.37
C ILE A 71 8.29 24.61 -24.62
N ASN A 72 9.29 24.75 -25.49
CA ASN A 72 9.93 26.05 -25.78
C ASN A 72 9.21 26.88 -26.86
N LYS A 73 8.12 26.38 -27.44
CA LYS A 73 7.31 27.13 -28.42
C LYS A 73 6.63 28.33 -27.75
N ASP A 74 6.79 29.53 -28.30
CA ASP A 74 6.20 30.77 -27.73
C ASP A 74 4.67 30.75 -27.77
N ASP A 75 4.07 30.56 -28.95
CA ASP A 75 2.62 30.53 -29.13
C ASP A 75 2.07 29.08 -29.16
N LYS A 76 1.76 28.55 -27.97
CA LYS A 76 1.18 27.20 -27.83
C LYS A 76 -0.31 27.20 -28.14
N THR A 77 -0.72 26.26 -28.99
CA THR A 77 -2.12 25.99 -29.33
C THR A 77 -2.64 24.77 -28.55
N GLY A 78 -3.95 24.57 -28.54
CA GLY A 78 -4.57 23.38 -27.92
C GLY A 78 -4.04 22.04 -28.47
N LYS A 79 -3.61 22.00 -29.74
CA LYS A 79 -2.97 20.82 -30.34
C LYS A 79 -1.60 20.55 -29.73
N ASP A 80 -0.80 21.60 -29.49
CA ASP A 80 0.53 21.48 -28.89
C ASP A 80 0.43 20.94 -27.45
N PHE A 81 -0.53 21.42 -26.65
CA PHE A 81 -0.76 20.90 -25.30
C PHE A 81 -1.14 19.41 -25.29
N LYS A 82 -1.96 18.98 -26.25
CA LYS A 82 -2.31 17.56 -26.40
C LYS A 82 -1.10 16.71 -26.80
N GLU A 83 -0.25 17.22 -27.68
CA GLU A 83 0.98 16.54 -28.08
C GLU A 83 1.96 16.42 -26.90
N ILE A 84 2.12 17.49 -26.09
CA ILE A 84 2.92 17.47 -24.86
C ILE A 84 2.41 16.40 -23.87
N ASP A 85 1.09 16.32 -23.62
CA ASP A 85 0.51 15.29 -22.74
C ASP A 85 0.79 13.87 -23.27
N LEU A 86 0.59 13.64 -24.57
CA LEU A 86 0.83 12.34 -25.19
C LEU A 86 2.31 11.94 -25.13
N LEU A 87 3.22 12.87 -25.41
CA LEU A 87 4.67 12.65 -25.31
C LEU A 87 5.09 12.41 -23.87
N GLY A 88 4.57 13.17 -22.91
CA GLY A 88 4.83 12.99 -21.48
C GLY A 88 4.45 11.59 -20.98
N ARG A 89 3.31 11.06 -21.44
CA ARG A 89 2.90 9.67 -21.13
C ARG A 89 3.84 8.62 -21.72
N GLN A 90 4.43 8.88 -22.90
CA GLN A 90 5.44 7.97 -23.45
C GLN A 90 6.73 8.01 -22.65
N VAL A 91 7.18 9.20 -22.20
CA VAL A 91 8.35 9.35 -21.32
C VAL A 91 8.15 8.57 -20.02
N GLU A 92 6.99 8.71 -19.37
CA GLU A 92 6.66 7.94 -18.15
C GLU A 92 6.72 6.42 -18.40
N ARG A 93 6.23 5.96 -19.57
CA ARG A 93 6.28 4.55 -19.95
C ARG A 93 7.71 4.06 -20.16
N MET A 94 8.58 4.85 -20.79
CA MET A 94 9.99 4.50 -20.96
C MET A 94 10.71 4.42 -19.61
N ALA A 95 10.46 5.37 -18.70
CA ALA A 95 11.00 5.32 -17.34
C ALA A 95 10.58 4.05 -16.59
N LYS A 96 9.32 3.61 -16.73
CA LYS A 96 8.85 2.32 -16.16
C LYS A 96 9.55 1.11 -16.77
N ILE A 97 9.80 1.12 -18.07
CA ILE A 97 10.53 0.05 -18.77
C ILE A 97 11.98 -0.03 -18.27
N HIS A 98 12.66 1.11 -18.10
CA HIS A 98 14.02 1.14 -17.54
C HIS A 98 14.06 0.62 -16.11
N LYS A 99 13.16 1.10 -15.25
CA LYS A 99 13.05 0.62 -13.87
C LYS A 99 12.80 -0.89 -13.80
N TYR A 100 11.98 -1.43 -14.71
CA TYR A 100 11.75 -2.87 -14.81
C TYR A 100 12.99 -3.64 -15.28
N LYS A 101 13.76 -3.12 -16.24
CA LYS A 101 15.02 -3.74 -16.67
C LYS A 101 16.03 -3.84 -15.53
N GLU A 102 16.06 -2.86 -14.62
CA GLU A 102 16.93 -2.86 -13.44
C GLU A 102 16.41 -3.77 -12.33
N SER A 103 15.12 -3.70 -12.01
CA SER A 103 14.54 -4.38 -10.85
C SER A 103 14.10 -5.82 -11.12
N GLY A 104 13.80 -6.15 -12.38
CA GLY A 104 13.12 -7.39 -12.80
C GLY A 104 11.68 -7.54 -12.29
N LYS A 105 11.14 -6.55 -11.56
CA LYS A 105 9.84 -6.66 -10.89
C LYS A 105 8.71 -6.23 -11.82
N GLN A 106 7.84 -7.17 -12.16
CA GLN A 106 6.67 -6.91 -13.02
C GLN A 106 5.72 -5.83 -12.45
N SER A 107 5.77 -5.56 -11.13
CA SER A 107 5.04 -4.46 -10.48
C SER A 107 5.45 -3.06 -10.95
N ASP A 108 6.66 -2.88 -11.50
CA ASP A 108 7.10 -1.58 -12.02
C ASP A 108 6.44 -1.23 -13.36
N LEU A 109 6.00 -2.23 -14.13
CA LEU A 109 5.25 -2.04 -15.37
C LEU A 109 3.75 -1.80 -15.12
N ASN A 110 3.19 -2.42 -14.08
CA ASN A 110 1.77 -2.33 -13.76
C ASN A 110 1.54 -2.00 -12.28
N PRO A 111 1.15 -0.75 -11.95
CA PRO A 111 0.89 -0.35 -10.56
C PRO A 111 -0.31 -1.08 -9.92
N ASN A 112 -1.18 -1.72 -10.70
CA ASN A 112 -2.25 -2.56 -10.15
C ASN A 112 -1.70 -3.85 -9.51
N LEU A 113 -0.52 -4.33 -9.92
CA LEU A 113 0.14 -5.49 -9.30
C LEU A 113 0.71 -5.15 -7.92
N SER A 114 1.26 -3.94 -7.72
CA SER A 114 1.67 -3.48 -6.38
C SER A 114 0.50 -3.37 -5.41
N ASN A 115 -0.70 -3.03 -5.91
CA ASN A 115 -1.91 -2.94 -5.09
C ASN A 115 -2.45 -4.31 -4.67
N ARG A 116 -2.12 -5.41 -5.37
CA ARG A 116 -2.42 -6.78 -4.93
C ARG A 116 -1.55 -7.23 -3.77
N GLY A 117 -0.26 -6.86 -3.75
CA GLY A 117 0.67 -7.22 -2.68
C GLY A 117 0.42 -6.49 -1.35
N ARG A 118 -0.08 -5.24 -1.40
CA ARG A 118 -0.36 -4.44 -0.20
C ARG A 118 -1.44 -5.01 0.71
N LYS A 119 -2.36 -5.84 0.19
CA LYS A 119 -3.43 -6.47 1.01
C LYS A 119 -2.93 -7.60 1.91
N ALA A 120 -1.70 -8.10 1.74
CA ALA A 120 -1.23 -9.32 2.40
C ALA A 120 -0.27 -9.10 3.59
N GLY A 121 0.26 -7.89 3.84
CA GLY A 121 1.44 -7.75 4.72
C GLY A 121 1.41 -6.71 5.83
N GLN A 122 0.51 -5.73 5.83
CA GLN A 122 0.39 -4.77 6.92
C GLN A 122 -1.08 -4.46 7.16
N LYS A 123 -1.74 -5.33 7.92
CA LYS A 123 -2.95 -4.91 8.62
C LYS A 123 -2.46 -4.08 9.80
N ASN A 124 -2.96 -2.86 9.95
CA ASN A 124 -2.91 -2.18 11.25
C ASN A 124 -3.39 -3.19 12.31
N PRO A 125 -2.78 -3.22 13.51
CA PRO A 125 -3.22 -4.13 14.55
C PRO A 125 -4.72 -3.90 14.78
N SER A 126 -5.52 -4.94 14.53
CA SER A 126 -6.96 -4.93 14.84
C SER A 126 -7.14 -5.21 16.32
N ASN A 127 -8.24 -4.73 16.92
CA ASN A 127 -8.58 -5.01 18.32
C ASN A 127 -7.51 -4.51 19.31
N VAL A 128 -7.01 -3.29 19.09
CA VAL A 128 -6.08 -2.63 20.02
C VAL A 128 -6.85 -2.15 21.24
N ILE A 129 -6.32 -2.45 22.43
CA ILE A 129 -6.83 -2.01 23.72
C ILE A 129 -5.70 -1.26 24.41
N GLN A 130 -5.94 -0.01 24.80
CA GLN A 130 -4.96 0.76 25.56
C GLN A 130 -5.02 0.34 27.02
N ILE A 131 -3.88 0.35 27.72
CA ILE A 131 -3.83 -0.05 29.14
C ILE A 131 -4.76 0.81 30.01
N ASP A 132 -4.95 2.10 29.66
CA ASP A 132 -5.84 3.04 30.33
C ASP A 132 -7.33 2.64 30.21
N ASP A 133 -7.69 1.83 29.23
CA ASP A 133 -9.06 1.33 29.08
C ASP A 133 -9.35 0.15 30.03
N ILE A 134 -8.33 -0.54 30.55
CA ILE A 134 -8.51 -1.68 31.47
C ILE A 134 -9.27 -1.24 32.73
N ASP A 135 -8.95 -0.08 33.29
CA ASP A 135 -9.63 0.43 34.48
C ASP A 135 -11.10 0.78 34.18
N LYS A 136 -11.41 1.29 32.99
CA LYS A 136 -12.81 1.49 32.54
C LYS A 136 -13.57 0.16 32.49
N PHE A 137 -12.94 -0.90 31.99
CA PHE A 137 -13.53 -2.23 31.98
C PHE A 137 -13.74 -2.78 33.40
N LYS A 138 -12.80 -2.55 34.33
CA LYS A 138 -12.96 -2.96 35.74
C LYS A 138 -14.15 -2.27 36.39
N ASP A 139 -14.25 -0.96 36.23
CA ASP A 139 -15.29 -0.16 36.86
C ASP A 139 -16.66 -0.53 36.28
N SER A 140 -16.78 -0.56 34.94
CA SER A 140 -17.99 -1.02 34.25
C SER A 140 -18.44 -2.41 34.70
N PHE A 141 -17.49 -3.34 34.89
CA PHE A 141 -17.80 -4.68 35.35
C PHE A 141 -18.34 -4.69 36.78
N ARG A 142 -17.64 -4.00 37.71
CA ARG A 142 -17.98 -3.99 39.14
C ARG A 142 -19.29 -3.30 39.44
N ASP A 143 -19.59 -2.19 38.77
CA ASP A 143 -20.80 -1.40 38.99
C ASP A 143 -22.08 -2.14 38.60
N CYS A 144 -21.97 -3.10 37.67
CA CYS A 144 -23.10 -3.88 37.18
C CYS A 144 -23.33 -5.21 37.92
N LEU A 145 -22.50 -5.58 38.91
CA LEU A 145 -22.59 -6.88 39.56
C LEU A 145 -23.73 -6.98 40.56
N PHE A 146 -24.57 -8.01 40.39
CA PHE A 146 -25.48 -8.45 41.44
C PHE A 146 -24.72 -9.08 42.62
N ASP A 147 -25.31 -9.08 43.82
CA ASP A 147 -24.63 -9.56 45.03
C ASP A 147 -24.15 -11.01 44.93
N TYR A 148 -24.94 -11.90 44.30
CA TYR A 148 -24.50 -13.28 44.07
C TYR A 148 -23.32 -13.38 43.08
N GLN A 149 -23.21 -12.44 42.13
CA GLN A 149 -22.10 -12.40 41.19
C GLN A 149 -20.81 -11.88 41.86
N LYS A 150 -20.93 -10.99 42.86
CA LYS A 150 -19.78 -10.57 43.69
C LYS A 150 -19.17 -11.76 44.44
N VAL A 151 -19.97 -12.75 44.83
CA VAL A 151 -19.48 -14.01 45.39
C VAL A 151 -18.67 -14.79 44.36
N TRP A 152 -19.14 -14.89 43.12
CA TRP A 152 -18.38 -15.53 42.03
C TRP A 152 -17.06 -14.82 41.75
N TYR A 153 -17.07 -13.48 41.75
CA TYR A 153 -15.87 -12.67 41.55
C TYR A 153 -14.85 -12.93 42.64
N SER A 154 -15.27 -12.84 43.90
CA SER A 154 -14.41 -13.12 45.06
C SER A 154 -13.84 -14.55 45.04
N ALA A 155 -14.65 -15.52 44.61
CA ALA A 155 -14.21 -16.90 44.45
C ALA A 155 -13.21 -17.06 43.30
N GLY A 156 -13.32 -16.27 42.23
CA GLY A 156 -12.41 -16.27 41.07
C GLY A 156 -11.01 -15.76 41.42
N LEU A 157 -10.91 -14.86 42.40
CA LEU A 157 -9.62 -14.34 42.88
C LEU A 157 -8.86 -15.34 43.76
N THR A 158 -9.57 -16.21 44.47
CA THR A 158 -8.98 -17.12 45.46
C THR A 158 -8.87 -18.57 44.99
N ASN A 159 -9.71 -19.01 44.04
CA ASN A 159 -9.77 -20.39 43.60
C ASN A 159 -9.39 -20.53 42.13
N ARG A 160 -8.42 -21.40 41.85
CA ARG A 160 -8.01 -21.74 40.48
C ARG A 160 -9.11 -22.46 39.69
N ILE A 161 -9.92 -23.30 40.34
CA ILE A 161 -10.98 -24.10 39.72
C ILE A 161 -12.29 -23.81 40.45
N ARG A 162 -13.36 -23.49 39.71
CA ARG A 162 -14.69 -23.24 40.25
C ARG A 162 -15.72 -24.12 39.55
N ASN A 163 -16.43 -24.94 40.32
CA ASN A 163 -17.56 -25.73 39.85
C ASN A 163 -18.84 -25.08 40.38
N LEU A 164 -19.72 -24.63 39.49
CA LEU A 164 -20.88 -23.84 39.85
C LEU A 164 -22.18 -24.57 39.48
N LEU A 165 -22.98 -24.87 40.50
CA LEU A 165 -24.38 -25.18 40.30
C LEU A 165 -25.16 -23.87 40.29
N LYS A 166 -25.94 -23.64 39.24
CA LYS A 166 -26.58 -22.34 39.01
C LYS A 166 -28.00 -22.48 38.46
N SER A 167 -28.83 -21.51 38.80
CA SER A 167 -30.19 -21.38 38.28
C SER A 167 -30.21 -20.90 36.82
N ARG A 168 -31.34 -21.05 36.12
CA ARG A 168 -31.52 -20.47 34.79
C ARG A 168 -31.75 -18.97 34.87
N GLN A 169 -31.39 -18.25 33.80
CA GLN A 169 -31.69 -16.82 33.61
C GLN A 169 -31.10 -15.86 34.67
N ILE A 170 -29.97 -16.22 35.28
CA ILE A 170 -29.26 -15.37 36.26
C ILE A 170 -28.01 -14.66 35.69
N GLY A 171 -27.98 -14.41 34.38
CA GLY A 171 -26.87 -13.66 33.77
C GLY A 171 -25.50 -14.35 33.79
N ALA A 172 -25.42 -15.67 33.95
CA ALA A 172 -24.13 -16.39 34.01
C ALA A 172 -23.25 -16.16 32.75
N THR A 173 -23.84 -16.23 31.55
CA THR A 173 -23.11 -15.99 30.29
C THR A 173 -22.56 -14.57 30.22
N TRP A 174 -23.38 -13.59 30.60
CA TRP A 174 -23.00 -12.17 30.66
C TRP A 174 -21.81 -11.96 31.61
N TYR A 175 -21.83 -12.62 32.77
CA TYR A 175 -20.81 -12.50 33.80
C TYR A 175 -19.49 -13.15 33.35
N PHE A 176 -19.51 -14.43 32.95
CA PHE A 176 -18.29 -15.16 32.60
C PHE A 176 -17.66 -14.68 31.30
N ALA A 177 -18.44 -14.13 30.36
CA ALA A 177 -17.91 -13.45 29.18
C ALA A 177 -17.00 -12.27 29.58
N ARG A 178 -17.45 -11.44 30.52
CA ARG A 178 -16.72 -10.25 30.98
C ARG A 178 -15.55 -10.60 31.89
N GLU A 179 -15.73 -11.55 32.80
CA GLU A 179 -14.66 -12.01 33.68
C GLU A 179 -13.49 -12.59 32.87
N ALA A 180 -13.77 -13.44 31.87
CA ALA A 180 -12.74 -13.98 31.00
C ALA A 180 -12.10 -12.91 30.12
N PHE A 181 -12.87 -11.97 29.58
CA PHE A 181 -12.32 -10.85 28.80
C PHE A 181 -11.38 -9.98 29.65
N LEU A 182 -11.79 -9.65 30.88
CA LEU A 182 -10.98 -8.87 31.81
C LEU A 182 -9.68 -9.61 32.15
N ASP A 183 -9.75 -10.91 32.45
CA ASP A 183 -8.57 -11.72 32.70
C ASP A 183 -7.61 -11.75 31.49
N ALA A 184 -8.15 -11.82 30.27
CA ALA A 184 -7.36 -11.80 29.04
C ALA A 184 -6.59 -10.49 28.87
N ILE A 185 -7.26 -9.35 29.07
CA ILE A 185 -6.64 -8.03 28.90
C ILE A 185 -5.73 -7.65 30.05
N GLU A 186 -5.89 -8.21 31.25
CA GLU A 186 -4.99 -7.93 32.38
C GLU A 186 -3.75 -8.82 32.39
N THR A 187 -3.90 -10.09 32.00
CA THR A 187 -2.84 -11.10 32.19
C THR A 187 -2.17 -11.53 30.90
N GLY A 188 -2.75 -11.20 29.74
CA GLY A 188 -2.30 -11.69 28.44
C GLY A 188 -2.57 -13.18 28.22
N ARG A 189 -3.37 -13.82 29.07
CA ARG A 189 -3.68 -15.25 28.95
C ARG A 189 -4.79 -15.48 27.96
N ASN A 190 -4.59 -16.47 27.09
CA ASN A 190 -5.60 -16.93 26.15
C ASN A 190 -6.79 -17.53 26.91
N GLN A 191 -7.99 -17.20 26.45
CA GLN A 191 -9.24 -17.68 27.04
C GLN A 191 -9.96 -18.59 26.06
N ILE A 192 -10.49 -19.70 26.59
CA ILE A 192 -11.19 -20.70 25.79
C ILE A 192 -12.60 -20.85 26.35
N PHE A 193 -13.58 -20.49 25.55
CA PHE A 193 -15.00 -20.70 25.82
C PHE A 193 -15.42 -22.02 25.16
N LEU A 194 -15.47 -23.09 25.95
CA LEU A 194 -15.91 -24.40 25.50
C LEU A 194 -17.38 -24.62 25.88
N SER A 195 -18.24 -24.86 24.90
CA SER A 195 -19.67 -25.12 25.12
C SER A 195 -20.12 -26.45 24.50
N ALA A 196 -21.38 -26.84 24.72
CA ALA A 196 -21.92 -28.04 24.08
C ALA A 196 -22.09 -27.87 22.56
N SER A 197 -22.14 -26.62 22.07
CA SER A 197 -22.06 -26.30 20.64
C SER A 197 -21.35 -24.98 20.38
N LYS A 198 -20.74 -24.84 19.20
CA LYS A 198 -20.09 -23.60 18.76
C LYS A 198 -21.05 -22.39 18.75
N ALA A 199 -22.33 -22.63 18.47
CA ALA A 199 -23.35 -21.58 18.52
C ALA A 199 -23.54 -21.03 19.95
N GLN A 200 -23.47 -21.89 20.97
CA GLN A 200 -23.53 -21.45 22.38
C GLN A 200 -22.28 -20.67 22.78
N ALA A 201 -21.09 -21.10 22.34
CA ALA A 201 -19.85 -20.37 22.60
C ALA A 201 -19.88 -18.97 21.96
N ARG A 202 -20.49 -18.82 20.77
CA ARG A 202 -20.66 -17.52 20.10
C ARG A 202 -21.52 -16.53 20.87
N VAL A 203 -22.42 -16.97 21.75
CA VAL A 203 -23.16 -16.05 22.62
C VAL A 203 -22.20 -15.29 23.54
N PHE A 204 -21.14 -15.93 24.06
CA PHE A 204 -20.11 -15.23 24.84
C PHE A 204 -19.37 -14.19 24.00
N ARG A 205 -19.09 -14.52 22.73
CA ARG A 205 -18.45 -13.62 21.76
C ARG A 205 -19.27 -12.35 21.56
N GLU A 206 -20.58 -12.48 21.39
CA GLU A 206 -21.47 -11.34 21.19
C GLU A 206 -21.50 -10.42 22.41
N TYR A 207 -21.56 -10.98 23.63
CA TYR A 207 -21.46 -10.18 24.85
C TYR A 207 -20.14 -9.42 24.96
N ILE A 208 -19.01 -10.04 24.58
CA ILE A 208 -17.69 -9.40 24.61
C ILE A 208 -17.62 -8.24 23.62
N ILE A 209 -18.06 -8.45 22.38
CA ILE A 209 -18.04 -7.40 21.35
C ILE A 209 -18.92 -6.23 21.75
N ALA A 210 -20.13 -6.50 22.22
CA ALA A 210 -21.05 -5.47 22.67
C ALA A 210 -20.45 -4.66 23.82
N TRP A 211 -19.83 -5.33 24.79
CA TRP A 211 -19.23 -4.69 25.96
C TRP A 211 -17.99 -3.86 25.63
N ALA A 212 -17.13 -4.34 24.73
CA ALA A 212 -15.96 -3.60 24.25
C ALA A 212 -16.35 -2.31 23.51
N MET A 213 -17.40 -2.38 22.69
CA MET A 213 -17.96 -1.22 22.01
C MET A 213 -18.59 -0.23 23.00
N GLU A 214 -19.38 -0.70 23.95
CA GLU A 214 -20.06 0.15 24.94
C GLU A 214 -19.09 0.87 25.89
N THR A 215 -18.05 0.17 26.34
CA THR A 215 -17.15 0.68 27.40
C THR A 215 -16.02 1.54 26.85
N ALA A 216 -15.44 1.15 25.70
CA ALA A 216 -14.24 1.78 25.16
C ALA A 216 -14.38 2.19 23.69
N GLY A 217 -15.53 1.96 23.05
CA GLY A 217 -15.71 2.26 21.62
C GLY A 217 -14.89 1.35 20.69
N ILE A 218 -14.47 0.16 21.17
CA ILE A 218 -13.58 -0.74 20.44
C ILE A 218 -14.40 -1.78 19.69
N GLU A 219 -14.30 -1.77 18.35
CA GLU A 219 -14.93 -2.77 17.50
C GLU A 219 -14.04 -4.03 17.41
N LEU A 220 -14.41 -5.06 18.17
CA LEU A 220 -13.70 -6.33 18.19
C LEU A 220 -14.11 -7.23 17.01
N THR A 221 -13.11 -7.71 16.26
CA THR A 221 -13.27 -8.54 15.07
C THR A 221 -12.45 -9.83 15.13
N GLY A 222 -12.84 -10.85 14.35
CA GLY A 222 -12.13 -12.14 14.27
C GLY A 222 -12.86 -13.32 14.93
N ASP A 223 -12.45 -14.54 14.56
CA ASP A 223 -12.84 -15.83 15.14
C ASP A 223 -11.66 -16.81 14.94
N PRO A 224 -10.69 -16.91 15.88
CA PRO A 224 -10.66 -16.33 17.23
C PRO A 224 -10.45 -14.80 17.24
N ILE A 225 -10.83 -14.15 18.35
CA ILE A 225 -10.57 -12.72 18.55
C ILE A 225 -9.18 -12.59 19.18
N THR A 226 -8.23 -11.96 18.49
CA THR A 226 -6.92 -11.61 19.06
C THR A 226 -6.97 -10.17 19.56
N LEU A 227 -6.75 -9.98 20.85
CA LEU A 227 -6.63 -8.70 21.53
C LEU A 227 -5.16 -8.29 21.56
N ASN A 228 -4.87 -7.05 21.18
CA ASN A 228 -3.53 -6.48 21.27
C ASN A 228 -3.56 -5.39 22.33
N ILE A 229 -2.87 -5.60 23.44
CA ILE A 229 -2.82 -4.67 24.56
C ILE A 229 -1.55 -3.84 24.42
N GLU A 230 -1.72 -2.55 24.22
CA GLU A 230 -0.62 -1.58 24.13
C GLU A 230 -0.44 -0.90 25.49
N GLY A 231 0.78 -0.94 26.00
CA GLY A 231 1.12 -0.41 27.32
C GLY A 231 2.49 0.27 27.34
N PRO A 232 2.74 1.17 28.29
CA PRO A 232 3.97 1.97 28.33
C PRO A 232 5.24 1.14 28.60
N GLU A 233 5.11 -0.02 29.24
CA GLU A 233 6.26 -0.90 29.58
C GLU A 233 6.42 -2.09 28.64
N LYS A 234 5.31 -2.70 28.20
CA LYS A 234 5.34 -3.91 27.36
C LYS A 234 3.99 -4.15 26.67
N ASP A 235 4.06 -4.37 25.37
CA ASP A 235 2.93 -4.86 24.59
C ASP A 235 2.77 -6.38 24.76
N TYR A 236 1.53 -6.82 24.83
CA TYR A 236 1.21 -8.24 24.84
C TYR A 236 -0.12 -8.49 24.12
N SER A 237 -0.36 -9.76 23.82
CA SER A 237 -1.58 -10.18 23.13
C SER A 237 -2.22 -11.36 23.81
N ALA A 238 -3.54 -11.42 23.73
CA ALA A 238 -4.34 -12.53 24.21
C ALA A 238 -5.36 -12.92 23.14
N SER A 239 -5.64 -14.22 23.02
CA SER A 239 -6.63 -14.73 22.08
C SER A 239 -7.84 -15.33 22.81
N LEU A 240 -9.02 -14.99 22.32
CA LEU A 240 -10.30 -15.54 22.76
C LEU A 240 -10.81 -16.56 21.75
N TYR A 241 -10.92 -17.81 22.18
CA TYR A 241 -11.38 -18.93 21.37
C TYR A 241 -12.81 -19.34 21.77
N PHE A 242 -13.69 -19.51 20.79
CA PHE A 242 -15.09 -19.89 21.00
C PHE A 242 -15.36 -21.24 20.31
N LEU A 243 -15.35 -22.32 21.11
CA LEU A 243 -15.37 -23.71 20.66
C LEU A 243 -16.70 -24.40 20.97
#